data_AF-A0A1I4CKN3-F1
#
_entry.id   AF-A0A1I4CKN3-F1
#
_cell.length_a   1.000
_cell.length_b   1.000
_cell.length_c   1.000
_cell.angle_alpha   90.00
_cell.angle_beta   90.00
_cell.angle_gamma   90.00
#
_symmetry.space_group_name_H-M   'P 1'
#
loop_
_entity.id
_entity.type
_entity.pdbx_description
1 polymer ?
#
loop_
_entity_poly.entity_id
_entity_poly.type
_entity_poly.pdbx_seq_one_letter_code
_entity_poly.pdbx_strand_id
1 'polypeptide(L)' 'MASTEPVSNKTLIAIYAVLLLAVLLWGGAIAIFGIPGLYIPALCAVPVIYTLLIIISRG' A
#
# COMPACT_ATOMS: atom_id res chain seq x y z
N MET A 1 -5.31 -23.94 9.33
CA MET A 1 -4.40 -24.68 8.43
C MET A 1 -4.09 -23.75 7.27
N ALA A 2 -2.84 -23.32 7.10
CA ALA A 2 -2.46 -22.58 5.90
C ALA A 2 -2.51 -23.55 4.71
N SER A 3 -3.21 -23.18 3.64
CA SER A 3 -3.22 -23.93 2.38
C SER A 3 -1.82 -23.86 1.75
N THR A 4 -1.05 -24.94 1.84
CA THR A 4 0.33 -25.05 1.32
C THR A 4 0.36 -25.30 -0.19
N GLU A 5 -0.52 -24.64 -0.92
CA GLU A 5 -0.53 -24.70 -2.38
C GLU A 5 0.64 -23.85 -2.89
N PRO A 6 1.50 -24.37 -3.79
CA PRO A 6 2.62 -23.59 -4.31
C PRO A 6 2.09 -22.36 -5.05
N VAL A 7 2.52 -21.17 -4.62
CA VAL A 7 2.17 -19.92 -5.29
C VAL A 7 2.71 -19.96 -6.72
N SER A 8 1.80 -19.87 -7.70
CA SER A 8 2.15 -19.92 -9.12
C SER A 8 3.19 -18.85 -9.48
N ASN A 9 4.15 -19.19 -10.35
CA ASN A 9 5.19 -18.26 -10.77
C ASN A 9 4.60 -16.99 -11.43
N LYS A 10 3.48 -17.11 -12.14
CA LYS A 10 2.75 -15.96 -12.69
C LYS A 10 2.24 -15.02 -11.60
N THR A 11 1.72 -15.58 -10.51
CA THR A 11 1.29 -14.82 -9.33
C THR A 11 2.46 -14.14 -8.65
N LEU A 12 3.61 -14.82 -8.50
CA LEU A 12 4.82 -14.22 -7.95
C LEU A 12 5.28 -13.03 -8.80
N ILE A 13 5.37 -13.22 -10.13
CA ILE A 13 5.72 -12.14 -11.06
C ILE A 13 4.76 -10.97 -10.93
N ALA A 14 3.44 -11.23 -10.85
CA ALA A 14 2.45 -10.17 -10.67
C ALA A 14 2.64 -9.41 -9.35
N ILE A 15 2.86 -10.12 -8.23
CA ILE A 15 3.12 -9.50 -6.91
C ILE A 15 4.35 -8.61 -6.98
N TYR A 16 5.48 -9.13 -7.49
CA TYR A 16 6.71 -8.35 -7.59
C TYR A 16 6.58 -7.16 -8.55
N ALA A 17 5.86 -7.31 -9.66
CA ALA A 17 5.60 -6.22 -10.60
C ALA A 17 4.79 -5.09 -9.95
N VAL A 18 3.74 -5.41 -9.19
CA VAL A 18 2.93 -4.43 -8.45
C VAL A 18 3.76 -3.74 -7.37
N LEU A 19 4.57 -4.49 -6.61
CA LEU A 19 5.45 -3.92 -5.60
C LEU A 19 6.48 -2.95 -6.20
N LEU A 20 7.12 -3.35 -7.29
CA LEU A 20 8.09 -2.50 -8.00
C LEU A 20 7.42 -1.23 -8.51
N LEU A 21 6.24 -1.35 -9.13
CA LEU A 21 5.48 -0.18 -9.60
C LEU A 21 5.13 0.77 -8.44
N ALA A 22 4.67 0.23 -7.31
CA ALA A 22 4.32 1.03 -6.13
C ALA A 22 5.53 1.81 -5.61
N VAL A 23 6.71 1.17 -5.53
CA VAL A 23 7.95 1.83 -5.09
C VAL A 23 8.40 2.90 -6.09
N LEU A 24 8.32 2.63 -7.39
CA LEU A 24 8.69 3.61 -8.43
C LEU A 24 7.75 4.82 -8.44
N LEU A 25 6.44 4.60 -8.33
CA LEU A 25 5.46 5.68 -8.26
C LEU A 25 5.65 6.52 -7.00
N TRP A 26 5.92 5.88 -5.85
CA TRP A 26 6.21 6.59 -4.61
C TRP A 26 7.51 7.38 -4.67
N GLY A 27 8.60 6.77 -5.14
CA GLY A 27 9.88 7.45 -5.37
C GLY A 27 9.77 8.60 -6.37
N GLY A 28 9.00 8.41 -7.45
CA GLY A 28 8.70 9.46 -8.44
C GLY A 28 7.88 10.60 -7.85
N ALA A 29 6.90 10.31 -6.99
CA ALA A 29 6.15 11.34 -6.28
C ALA A 29 7.06 12.17 -5.37
N ILE A 30 8.02 11.55 -4.68
CA ILE A 30 9.03 12.26 -3.89
C ILE A 30 9.93 13.11 -4.81
N ALA A 31 10.33 12.60 -5.97
CA ALA A 31 11.20 13.34 -6.90
C ALA A 31 10.50 14.57 -7.53
N ILE A 32 9.20 14.47 -7.83
CA ILE A 32 8.42 15.54 -8.47
C ILE A 32 7.95 16.57 -7.44
N PHE A 33 7.42 16.11 -6.31
CA PHE A 33 6.74 16.97 -5.32
C PHE A 33 7.59 17.22 -4.07
N GLY A 34 8.77 16.62 -3.95
CA GLY A 34 9.68 16.76 -2.82
C GLY A 34 9.15 16.12 -1.53
N ILE A 35 9.43 16.81 -0.42
CA ILE A 35 8.94 16.50 0.93
C ILE A 35 7.44 16.16 0.92
N PRO A 36 6.53 16.98 0.35
CA PRO A 36 5.11 16.65 0.21
C PRO A 36 4.81 15.25 -0.34
N GLY A 37 5.55 14.78 -1.35
CA GLY A 37 5.38 13.44 -1.93
C GLY A 37 5.61 12.29 -0.94
N LEU A 38 6.37 12.55 0.14
CA LEU A 38 6.61 11.61 1.22
C LEU A 38 5.44 11.54 2.22
N TYR A 39 4.84 12.68 2.58
CA TYR A 39 3.81 12.74 3.64
C TYR A 39 2.38 12.60 3.11
N ILE A 40 2.09 12.95 1.85
CA ILE A 40 0.72 12.91 1.29
C ILE A 40 0.08 11.50 1.40
N PRO A 41 0.76 10.38 1.04
CA PRO A 41 0.17 9.05 1.20
C PRO A 41 -0.20 8.73 2.65
N ALA A 42 0.66 9.11 3.59
CA ALA A 42 0.41 8.92 5.02
C ALA A 42 -0.76 9.78 5.51
N LEU A 43 -0.81 11.06 5.10
CA LEU A 43 -1.90 11.99 5.44
C LEU A 43 -3.26 11.51 4.91
N CYS A 44 -3.32 10.94 3.71
CA CYS A 44 -4.53 10.33 3.17
C CYS A 44 -4.96 9.08 3.95
N ALA A 45 -4.03 8.31 4.51
CA ALA A 45 -4.34 7.10 5.28
C ALA A 45 -4.92 7.42 6.68
N VAL A 46 -4.56 8.55 7.29
CA VAL A 46 -5.06 8.96 8.62
C VAL A 46 -6.60 8.96 8.72
N PRO A 47 -7.36 9.68 7.87
CA PRO A 47 -8.82 9.68 7.96
C PRO A 47 -9.43 8.31 7.65
N VAL A 48 -8.80 7.50 6.80
CA VAL A 48 -9.25 6.13 6.48
C VAL A 48 -9.17 5.26 7.73
N ILE A 49 -8.02 5.23 8.39
CA ILE A 49 -7.83 4.45 9.62
C ILE A 49 -8.73 4.99 10.73
N TYR A 50 -8.83 6.31 10.90
CA TYR A 50 -9.70 6.91 11.91
C TYR A 50 -11.18 6.52 11.71
N THR A 51 -11.67 6.57 10.47
CA THR A 51 -13.03 6.13 10.13
C THR A 51 -13.23 4.65 10.43
N LEU A 52 -12.26 3.82 10.06
CA LEU A 52 -12.30 2.38 10.31
C LEU A 52 -12.33 2.08 11.82
N LEU A 53 -11.52 2.78 12.61
CA LEU A 53 -11.51 2.70 14.07
C LEU A 53 -12.87 3.07 14.67
N ILE A 54 -13.50 4.15 14.20
CA ILE A 54 -14.86 4.52 14.64
C ILE A 54 -15.84 3.39 14.33
N ILE A 55 -15.83 2.85 13.10
CA ILE A 55 -16.76 1.79 12.70
C ILE A 55 -16.63 0.57 13.60
N ILE A 56 -15.40 0.10 13.86
CA ILE A 56 -15.17 -1.11 14.66
C ILE A 56 -15.36 -0.89 16.17
N SER A 57 -15.29 0.35 16.65
CA SER A 57 -15.44 0.68 18.08
C SER A 57 -16.90 0.89 18.48
N ARG A 58 -17.87 0.69 17.57
CA ARG A 58 -19.30 0.98 17.82
C ARG A 58 -20.05 -0.08 18.63
N GLY A 59 -19.41 -1.19 19.02
CA GLY A 59 -20.03 -2.26 19.82
C GLY A 59 -20.86 -3.20 18.96
#